data_AF-A0A7W0X7A7-F1
#
_entry.id   AF-A0A7W0X7A7-F1
#
_cell.length_a   1.000
_cell.length_b   1.000
_cell.length_c   1.000
_cell.angle_alpha   90.00
_cell.angle_beta   90.00
_cell.angle_gamma   90.00
#
_symmetry.space_group_name_H-M   'P 1'
#
loop_
_entity.id
_entity.type
_entity.pdbx_description
1 polymer ?
#
loop_
_entity_poly.entity_id
_entity_poly.type
_entity_poly.pdbx_seq_one_letter_code
_entity_poly.pdbx_strand_id
1 'polypeptide(L)'
;GVLASPVGLNDCAVFGTFVTMSSSVDTVVDRAALDACRALKPTQGDGTVTRLPSILVARYRGDSSEAAHAYFVALWSLIRPLVTGRAAVPPRIWRT
;
A
#
# COMPACT_ATOMS: atom_id res chain seq x y z
N GLY A 1 -7.84 -11.41 -23.11
CA GLY A 1 -6.96 -10.21 -23.14
C GLY A 1 -6.38 -9.96 -21.76
N VAL A 2 -5.37 -9.11 -21.61
CA VAL A 2 -4.68 -8.85 -20.33
C VAL A 2 -5.64 -8.36 -19.23
N LEU A 3 -6.71 -7.66 -19.60
CA LEU A 3 -7.70 -7.11 -18.65
C LEU A 3 -8.49 -8.20 -17.89
N ALA A 4 -8.96 -9.23 -18.60
CA ALA A 4 -9.69 -10.36 -18.01
C ALA A 4 -8.78 -11.47 -17.48
N SER A 5 -7.46 -11.29 -17.56
CA SER A 5 -6.52 -12.33 -17.13
C SER A 5 -6.40 -12.34 -15.60
N PRO A 6 -6.38 -13.51 -14.94
CA PRO A 6 -6.14 -13.61 -13.50
C PRO A 6 -4.79 -13.03 -13.05
N VAL A 7 -3.78 -13.07 -13.94
CA VAL A 7 -2.45 -12.48 -13.73
C VAL A 7 -2.37 -11.01 -14.16
N GLY A 8 -3.46 -10.47 -14.71
CA GLY A 8 -3.65 -9.05 -15.02
C GLY A 8 -4.65 -8.41 -14.05
N LEU A 9 -5.60 -7.66 -14.60
CA LEU A 9 -6.61 -6.96 -13.78
C LEU A 9 -7.73 -7.87 -13.29
N ASN A 10 -7.86 -9.09 -13.82
CA ASN A 10 -8.91 -10.03 -13.43
C ASN A 10 -10.30 -9.38 -13.40
N ASP A 11 -10.61 -8.63 -14.46
CA ASP A 11 -11.86 -7.87 -14.65
C ASP A 11 -12.09 -6.71 -13.66
N CYS A 12 -11.14 -6.42 -12.76
CA CYS A 12 -11.22 -5.28 -11.86
C CYS A 12 -10.92 -3.95 -12.57
N ALA A 13 -11.76 -2.93 -12.33
CA ALA A 13 -11.60 -1.62 -12.96
C ALA A 13 -10.53 -0.71 -12.30
N VAL A 14 -10.15 -1.00 -11.06
CA VAL A 14 -9.26 -0.16 -10.25
C VAL A 14 -8.04 -0.95 -9.80
N PHE A 15 -6.87 -0.35 -9.97
CA PHE A 15 -5.62 -0.83 -9.38
C PHE A 15 -4.80 0.35 -8.85
N GLY A 16 -3.90 0.08 -7.91
CA GLY A 16 -3.03 1.11 -7.37
C GLY A 16 -1.76 0.53 -6.76
N THR A 17 -0.72 1.36 -6.69
CA THR A 17 0.54 1.00 -6.06
C THR A 17 0.98 2.10 -5.09
N PHE A 18 1.31 1.69 -3.87
CA PHE A 18 1.96 2.54 -2.88
C PHE A 18 3.42 2.08 -2.72
N VAL A 19 4.35 3.02 -2.84
CA VAL A 19 5.79 2.75 -2.75
C VAL A 19 6.40 3.64 -1.69
N THR A 20 7.15 3.04 -0.78
CA THR A 20 8.06 3.76 0.12
C THR A 20 9.49 3.33 -0.17
N MET A 21 10.37 4.30 -0.35
CA MET A 21 11.79 4.07 -0.62
C MET A 21 12.62 4.89 0.36
N SER A 22 13.51 4.23 1.08
CA SER A 22 14.49 4.85 1.96
C SER A 22 15.58 3.84 2.27
N SER A 23 16.82 4.29 2.44
CA SER A 23 17.92 3.45 2.93
C SER A 23 17.64 2.87 4.32
N SER A 24 16.72 3.48 5.08
CA SER A 24 16.28 3.00 6.39
C SER A 24 15.18 1.95 6.35
N VAL A 25 14.54 1.66 5.21
CA VAL A 25 13.41 0.70 5.16
C VAL A 25 13.79 -0.67 5.72
N ASP A 26 14.99 -1.16 5.40
CA ASP A 26 15.43 -2.49 5.79
C ASP A 26 15.60 -2.63 7.31
N THR A 27 15.84 -1.52 8.02
CA THR A 27 16.03 -1.46 9.47
C THR A 27 14.77 -1.05 10.22
N VAL A 28 13.99 -0.09 9.71
CA VAL A 28 12.81 0.46 10.41
C VAL A 28 11.52 -0.30 10.12
N VAL A 29 11.43 -0.98 8.97
CA VAL A 29 10.31 -1.88 8.65
C VAL A 29 10.76 -3.30 8.97
N ASP A 30 10.75 -3.60 10.27
CA ASP A 30 11.04 -4.93 10.79
C ASP A 30 9.89 -5.92 10.49
N ARG A 31 10.01 -7.14 11.03
CA ARG A 31 8.99 -8.18 10.84
C ARG A 31 7.62 -7.76 11.38
N ALA A 32 7.57 -7.16 12.57
CA ALA A 32 6.32 -6.77 13.20
C ALA A 32 5.61 -5.66 12.42
N ALA A 33 6.37 -4.65 11.97
CA ALA A 33 5.86 -3.58 11.12
C ALA A 33 5.36 -4.12 9.76
N LEU A 34 6.10 -5.05 9.14
CA LEU A 34 5.70 -5.68 7.89
C LEU A 34 4.42 -6.52 8.06
N ASP A 35 4.30 -7.28 9.14
CA ASP A 35 3.13 -8.10 9.41
C ASP A 35 1.91 -7.22 9.74
N ALA A 36 2.09 -6.11 10.46
CA ALA A 36 1.04 -5.10 10.66
C ALA A 36 0.55 -4.50 9.33
N CYS A 37 1.45 -4.19 8.40
CA CYS A 37 1.08 -3.72 7.07
C CYS A 37 0.33 -4.79 6.26
N ARG A 38 0.72 -6.07 6.37
CA ARG A 38 0.05 -7.19 5.69
C ARG A 38 -1.31 -7.54 6.27
N ALA A 39 -1.53 -7.24 7.55
CA ALA A 39 -2.80 -7.40 8.23
C ALA A 39 -3.84 -6.37 7.78
N LEU A 40 -3.40 -5.20 7.28
CA LEU A 40 -4.30 -4.26 6.62
C LEU A 40 -4.87 -4.90 5.35
N LYS A 41 -6.19 -4.93 5.26
CA LYS A 41 -6.93 -5.35 4.07
C LYS A 41 -7.81 -4.19 3.59
N PRO A 42 -7.93 -3.98 2.28
CA PRO A 42 -8.95 -3.07 1.78
C PRO A 42 -10.33 -3.60 2.15
N THR A 43 -11.31 -2.71 2.26
CA THR A 43 -12.70 -3.08 2.53
C THR A 43 -13.33 -3.86 1.38
N GLN A 44 -12.84 -3.66 0.15
CA GLN A 44 -13.21 -4.39 -1.07
C GLN A 44 -12.00 -4.60 -1.96
N GLY A 45 -11.89 -5.75 -2.62
CA GLY A 45 -10.77 -6.09 -3.51
C GLY A 45 -9.58 -6.72 -2.78
N ASP A 46 -8.46 -6.84 -3.49
CA ASP A 46 -7.24 -7.50 -3.05
C ASP A 46 -6.18 -6.48 -2.67
N GLY A 47 -5.58 -6.67 -1.48
CA GLY A 47 -4.45 -5.89 -0.99
C GLY A 47 -3.25 -6.78 -0.65
N THR A 48 -2.06 -6.42 -1.15
CA THR A 48 -0.82 -7.13 -0.84
C THR A 48 0.30 -6.15 -0.47
N VAL A 49 1.25 -6.62 0.36
CA VAL A 49 2.44 -5.85 0.76
C VAL A 49 3.69 -6.73 0.67
N THR A 50 4.69 -6.25 -0.07
CA THR A 50 5.99 -6.90 -0.27
C THR A 50 7.10 -5.95 0.14
N ARG A 51 8.06 -6.43 0.93
CA ARG A 51 9.32 -5.73 1.21
C ARG A 51 10.40 -6.25 0.27
N LEU A 52 11.06 -5.34 -0.43
CA LEU A 52 12.26 -5.53 -1.24
C LEU A 52 13.41 -4.76 -0.55
N PRO A 53 14.68 -4.96 -0.94
CA PRO A 53 15.77 -4.16 -0.39
C PRO A 53 15.49 -2.66 -0.52
N SER A 54 15.49 -1.96 0.62
CA SER A 54 15.25 -0.51 0.76
C SER A 54 13.89 0.00 0.23
N ILE A 55 12.95 -0.90 -0.11
CA ILE A 55 11.67 -0.55 -0.70
C ILE A 55 10.54 -1.37 -0.07
N LEU A 56 9.46 -0.70 0.31
CA LEU A 56 8.18 -1.34 0.61
C LEU A 56 7.19 -1.04 -0.50
N VAL A 57 6.58 -2.08 -1.07
CA VAL A 57 5.58 -1.98 -2.13
C VAL A 57 4.27 -2.59 -1.63
N ALA A 58 3.20 -1.80 -1.68
CA ALA A 58 1.84 -2.29 -1.50
C ALA A 58 1.06 -2.13 -2.80
N ARG A 59 0.20 -3.11 -3.11
CA ARG A 59 -0.63 -3.13 -4.32
C ARG A 59 -2.08 -3.34 -3.96
N TYR A 60 -2.95 -2.71 -4.72
CA TYR A 60 -4.39 -2.85 -4.68
C TYR A 60 -4.93 -3.28 -6.04
N ARG A 61 -5.95 -4.13 -6.06
CA ARG A 61 -6.76 -4.45 -7.24
C ARG A 61 -8.21 -4.70 -6.81
N GLY A 62 -9.17 -4.07 -7.47
CA GLY A 62 -10.60 -4.19 -7.15
C GLY A 62 -11.44 -3.21 -7.95
N ASP A 63 -12.66 -2.94 -7.52
CA ASP A 63 -13.61 -2.11 -8.28
C ASP A 63 -13.93 -0.76 -7.62
N SER A 64 -13.31 -0.44 -6.48
CA SER A 64 -13.55 0.82 -5.76
C SER A 64 -12.25 1.60 -5.55
N SER A 65 -12.24 2.85 -6.06
CA SER A 65 -11.17 3.81 -5.79
C SER A 65 -11.17 4.26 -4.34
N GLU A 66 -12.34 4.32 -3.69
CA GLU A 66 -12.49 4.64 -2.28
C GLU A 66 -11.85 3.58 -1.39
N ALA A 67 -12.09 2.29 -1.69
CA ALA A 67 -11.45 1.17 -0.99
C ALA A 67 -9.93 1.17 -1.18
N ALA A 68 -9.45 1.44 -2.40
CA ALA A 68 -8.03 1.59 -2.69
C ALA A 68 -7.41 2.75 -1.88
N HIS A 69 -8.06 3.91 -1.88
CA HIS A 69 -7.59 5.10 -1.20
C HIS A 69 -7.54 4.90 0.33
N ALA A 70 -8.60 4.36 0.93
CA ALA A 70 -8.64 4.06 2.35
C ALA A 70 -7.52 3.08 2.75
N TYR A 71 -7.27 2.05 1.93
CA TYR A 71 -6.17 1.10 2.14
C TYR A 71 -4.80 1.77 2.12
N PHE A 72 -4.52 2.64 1.14
CA PHE A 72 -3.24 3.36 1.08
C PHE A 72 -3.07 4.41 2.18
N VAL A 73 -4.17 5.05 2.63
CA VAL A 73 -4.16 5.94 3.80
C VAL A 73 -3.80 5.18 5.08
N ALA A 74 -4.35 3.98 5.27
CA ALA A 74 -4.02 3.13 6.41
C ALA A 74 -2.53 2.71 6.40
N LEU A 75 -2.01 2.30 5.23
CA LEU A 75 -0.58 1.98 5.05
C LEU A 75 0.32 3.19 5.33
N TRP A 76 -0.02 4.36 4.79
CA TRP A 76 0.70 5.60 5.04
C TRP A 76 0.78 5.95 6.52
N SER A 77 -0.31 5.72 7.25
CA SER A 77 -0.40 5.98 8.68
C SER A 77 0.59 5.15 9.50
N LEU A 78 0.85 3.90 9.08
CA LEU A 78 1.86 3.03 9.70
C LEU A 78 3.28 3.37 9.24
N ILE A 79 3.50 3.55 7.95
CA ILE A 79 4.84 3.59 7.37
C ILE A 79 5.52 4.94 7.53
N ARG A 80 4.79 6.04 7.40
CA ARG A 80 5.42 7.36 7.44
C ARG A 80 6.13 7.67 8.76
N PRO A 81 5.55 7.42 9.95
CA PRO A 81 6.24 7.65 11.21
C PRO A 81 7.52 6.82 11.32
N LEU A 82 7.48 5.56 10.87
CA LEU A 82 8.64 4.65 10.92
C LEU A 82 9.80 5.16 10.04
N VAL A 83 9.50 5.58 8.80
CA VAL A 83 10.54 5.94 7.83
C VAL A 83 11.02 7.38 8.00
N THR A 84 10.16 8.29 8.44
CA THR A 84 10.46 9.75 8.48
C THR A 84 10.58 10.33 9.88
N GLY A 85 10.23 9.57 10.93
CA GLY A 85 10.13 10.09 12.30
C GLY A 85 9.02 11.12 12.51
N ARG A 86 8.12 11.31 11.53
CA ARG A 86 7.05 12.32 11.57
C ARG A 86 5.67 11.67 11.59
N ALA A 87 4.82 12.12 12.50
CA ALA A 87 3.42 11.69 12.59
C ALA A 87 2.72 11.80 11.24
N ALA A 88 2.06 10.73 10.79
CA ALA A 88 1.42 10.67 9.48
C ALA A 88 0.37 11.78 9.32
N VAL A 89 0.51 12.58 8.26
CA VAL A 89 -0.48 13.59 7.86
C VAL A 89 -0.87 13.28 6.43
N PRO A 90 -2.17 13.25 6.09
CA PRO A 90 -2.62 13.04 4.72
C PRO A 90 -2.01 14.10 3.79
N PRO A 91 -1.33 13.72 2.70
CA PRO A 91 -0.85 14.65 1.69
C PRO A 91 -2.01 15.48 1.12
N ARG A 92 -1.76 16.76 0.80
CA ARG A 92 -2.80 17.63 0.20
C ARG A 92 -3.33 17.08 -1.12
N ILE A 93 -2.48 16.42 -1.90
CA ILE A 93 -2.80 15.77 -3.17
C ILE A 93 -3.78 14.59 -3.03
N TRP A 94 -4.08 14.14 -1.81
CA TRP A 94 -5.05 13.05 -1.54
C TRP A 94 -6.44 13.57 -1.14
N ARG A 95 -6.69 14.87 -1.28
CA ARG A 95 -8.00 15.49 -1.02
C ARG A 95 -8.79 15.83 -2.29
N THR A 96 -8.25 15.50 -3.46
CA THR A 96 -8.92 15.61 -4.77
C THR A 96 -9.55 14.28 -5.12
#